data_AF-A0A4R4XMF7-F1
#
_entry.id   AF-A0A4R4XMF7-F1
#
_cell.length_a   1.000
_cell.length_b   1.000
_cell.length_c   1.000
_cell.angle_alpha   90.00
_cell.angle_beta   90.00
_cell.angle_gamma   90.00
#
_symmetry.space_group_name_H-M   'P 1'
#
loop_
_entity.id
_entity.type
_entity.pdbx_description
1 polymer ?
#
loop_
_entity_poly.entity_id
_entity_poly.type
_entity_poly.pdbx_seq_one_letter_code
_entity_poly.pdbx_strand_id
1 'polypeptide(L)'
;MDPTKAHPSRRYNYWLGGKDNFAVDRESAGVVASAFPTVALSARENRAFLKRVVTYLAGEAGIRQFLDIGTGLPSAGNVHEVAQSIEPTSRIVYVDNDPVVLVHARALLTSEPAGRTAYIQADLRDPDKILADAELARTLDMSRPVALMLVATMHFITDDHDPYDIVARLLAALPSGSHLVMTHATKDHLTAEEYAYSVEANERSGVPFRLRSRDEFTRFFDGLELLPPGVTSVVEWRPEVPEEERPSVEDVSMLCAVARVP
;
A
#
# COMPACT_ATOMS: atom_id res chain seq x y z
N MET A 1 -10.79 4.51 -18.99
CA MET A 1 -11.41 5.16 -17.81
C MET A 1 -12.88 4.79 -17.83
N ASP A 2 -13.36 4.01 -16.87
CA ASP A 2 -14.78 3.67 -16.72
C ASP A 2 -15.30 4.37 -15.46
N PRO A 3 -16.14 5.42 -15.59
CA PRO A 3 -16.70 6.16 -14.47
C PRO A 3 -17.94 5.49 -13.85
N THR A 4 -18.36 4.33 -14.38
CA THR A 4 -19.54 3.58 -13.91
C THR A 4 -19.20 2.43 -12.97
N LYS A 5 -17.90 2.13 -12.82
CA LYS A 5 -17.39 1.10 -11.91
C LYS A 5 -16.53 1.74 -10.83
N ALA A 6 -16.81 1.39 -9.58
CA ALA A 6 -16.01 1.83 -8.45
C ALA A 6 -14.58 1.26 -8.54
N HIS A 7 -13.59 2.04 -8.11
CA HIS A 7 -12.19 1.61 -8.09
C HIS A 7 -11.56 1.81 -6.69
N PRO A 8 -10.76 0.86 -6.18
CA PRO A 8 -10.07 0.98 -4.89
C PRO A 8 -9.39 2.33 -4.64
N SER A 9 -8.54 2.78 -5.56
CA SER A 9 -7.78 4.03 -5.48
C SER A 9 -8.68 5.27 -5.34
N ARG A 10 -9.82 5.29 -6.01
CA ARG A 10 -10.80 6.40 -6.02
C ARG A 10 -11.63 6.42 -4.74
N ARG A 11 -11.98 5.25 -4.19
CA ARG A 11 -12.59 5.16 -2.84
C ARG A 11 -11.63 5.68 -1.77
N TYR A 12 -10.37 5.26 -1.86
CA TYR A 12 -9.32 5.72 -0.95
C TYR A 12 -9.13 7.24 -1.04
N ASN A 13 -9.10 7.79 -2.25
CA ASN A 13 -9.07 9.24 -2.48
C ASN A 13 -10.27 9.95 -1.82
N TYR A 14 -11.48 9.41 -1.94
CA TYR A 14 -12.67 9.96 -1.27
C TYR A 14 -12.56 9.97 0.26
N TRP A 15 -12.11 8.87 0.88
CA TRP A 15 -11.92 8.80 2.33
C TRP A 15 -10.86 9.78 2.86
N LEU A 16 -9.86 10.09 2.03
CA LEU A 16 -8.86 11.13 2.30
C LEU A 16 -9.38 12.56 2.05
N GLY A 17 -10.62 12.74 1.61
CA GLY A 17 -11.19 14.05 1.28
C GLY A 17 -10.76 14.61 -0.08
N GLY A 18 -10.18 13.77 -0.93
CA GLY A 18 -9.82 14.10 -2.30
C GLY A 18 -11.04 14.25 -3.23
N LYS A 19 -10.79 14.80 -4.42
CA LYS A 19 -11.83 15.13 -5.42
C LYS A 19 -11.78 14.23 -6.66
N ASP A 20 -10.78 13.38 -6.77
CA ASP A 20 -10.53 12.52 -7.93
C ASP A 20 -11.31 11.20 -7.78
N ASN A 21 -12.63 11.33 -7.67
CA ASN A 21 -13.57 10.22 -7.50
C ASN A 21 -14.92 10.52 -8.15
N PHE A 22 -15.56 9.49 -8.67
CA PHE A 22 -16.88 9.56 -9.29
C PHE A 22 -17.99 9.23 -8.27
N ALA A 23 -19.25 9.43 -8.67
CA ALA A 23 -20.39 9.13 -7.80
C ALA A 23 -20.43 7.67 -7.34
N VAL A 24 -20.12 6.73 -8.25
CA VAL A 24 -20.07 5.28 -7.95
C VAL A 24 -18.99 4.92 -6.93
N ASP A 25 -17.87 5.65 -6.92
CA ASP A 25 -16.81 5.45 -5.93
C ASP A 25 -17.29 5.87 -4.54
N ARG A 26 -18.00 7.01 -4.45
CA ARG A 26 -18.56 7.52 -3.19
C ARG A 26 -19.67 6.62 -2.64
N GLU A 27 -20.51 6.10 -3.51
CA GLU A 27 -21.55 5.12 -3.13
C GLU A 27 -20.92 3.84 -2.58
N SER A 28 -19.98 3.25 -3.33
CA SER A 28 -19.24 2.06 -2.90
C SER A 28 -18.48 2.30 -1.57
N ALA A 29 -17.85 3.46 -1.43
CA ALA A 29 -17.18 3.87 -0.19
C ALA A 29 -18.14 4.02 1.00
N GLY A 30 -19.36 4.51 0.75
CA GLY A 30 -20.43 4.61 1.75
C GLY A 30 -20.94 3.23 2.20
N VAL A 31 -21.03 2.27 1.29
CA VAL A 31 -21.38 0.87 1.63
C VAL A 31 -20.33 0.25 2.55
N VAL A 32 -19.03 0.45 2.27
CA VAL A 32 -17.97 -0.04 3.17
C VAL A 32 -18.03 0.68 4.53
N ALA A 33 -18.25 2.00 4.53
CA ALA A 33 -18.34 2.80 5.75
C ALA A 33 -19.54 2.41 6.63
N SER A 34 -20.59 1.79 6.09
CA SER A 34 -21.72 1.32 6.91
C SER A 34 -21.35 0.09 7.76
N ALA A 35 -20.36 -0.70 7.33
CA ALA A 35 -19.81 -1.83 8.09
C ALA A 35 -18.56 -1.46 8.89
N PHE A 36 -17.78 -0.48 8.42
CA PHE A 36 -16.60 0.02 9.13
C PHE A 36 -16.62 1.56 9.18
N PRO A 37 -17.35 2.16 10.14
CA PRO A 37 -17.55 3.62 10.21
C PRO A 37 -16.28 4.46 10.28
N THR A 38 -15.20 3.89 10.81
CA THR A 38 -13.89 4.54 10.98
C THR A 38 -12.94 4.34 9.78
N VAL A 39 -13.41 3.80 8.65
CA VAL A 39 -12.58 3.57 7.45
C VAL A 39 -11.79 4.81 6.98
N ALA A 40 -12.36 6.00 7.12
CA ALA A 40 -11.65 7.24 6.77
C ALA A 40 -10.51 7.58 7.74
N LEU A 41 -10.66 7.25 9.03
CA LEU A 41 -9.58 7.33 10.01
C LEU A 41 -8.48 6.32 9.65
N SER A 42 -8.85 5.06 9.40
CA SER A 42 -7.92 4.01 8.98
C SER A 42 -7.09 4.41 7.75
N ALA A 43 -7.73 5.00 6.72
CA ALA A 43 -7.04 5.48 5.53
C ALA A 43 -6.03 6.61 5.82
N ARG A 44 -6.33 7.51 6.75
CA ARG A 44 -5.41 8.59 7.16
C ARG A 44 -4.23 8.03 7.95
N GLU A 45 -4.46 7.12 8.88
CA GLU A 45 -3.41 6.49 9.67
C GLU A 45 -2.49 5.61 8.82
N ASN A 46 -3.03 4.92 7.81
CA ASN A 46 -2.23 4.18 6.84
C ASN A 46 -1.34 5.12 5.98
N ARG A 47 -1.82 6.33 5.63
CA ARG A 47 -0.98 7.36 4.98
C ARG A 47 0.08 7.92 5.92
N ALA A 48 -0.25 8.13 7.19
CA ALA A 48 0.73 8.54 8.20
C ALA A 48 1.83 7.47 8.36
N PHE A 49 1.46 6.19 8.43
CA PHE A 49 2.41 5.08 8.42
C PHE A 49 3.31 5.09 7.19
N LEU A 50 2.75 5.25 5.98
CA LEU A 50 3.53 5.32 4.73
C LEU A 50 4.61 6.39 4.83
N LYS A 51 4.27 7.58 5.33
CA LYS A 51 5.26 8.65 5.52
C LYS A 51 6.36 8.22 6.49
N ARG A 52 6.01 7.66 7.66
CA ARG A 52 6.99 7.23 8.67
C ARG A 52 7.92 6.13 8.15
N VAL A 53 7.39 5.13 7.46
CA VAL A 53 8.20 4.02 6.94
C VAL A 53 9.11 4.46 5.79
N VAL A 54 8.64 5.32 4.89
CA VAL A 54 9.51 5.87 3.83
C VAL A 54 10.61 6.75 4.43
N THR A 55 10.29 7.57 5.44
CA THR A 55 11.29 8.35 6.19
C THR A 55 12.37 7.45 6.80
N TYR A 56 11.96 6.38 7.48
CA TYR A 56 12.88 5.39 8.04
C TYR A 56 13.75 4.74 6.97
N LEU A 57 13.13 4.27 5.87
CA LEU A 57 13.84 3.54 4.83
C LEU A 57 14.84 4.43 4.08
N ALA A 58 14.45 5.65 3.72
CA ALA A 58 15.33 6.60 3.03
C ALA A 58 16.44 7.14 3.94
N GLY A 59 16.13 7.41 5.20
CA GLY A 59 17.06 7.93 6.19
C GLY A 59 17.91 6.84 6.84
N GLU A 60 17.35 6.20 7.86
CA GLU A 60 18.06 5.27 8.73
C GLU A 60 18.49 3.98 8.02
N ALA A 61 17.62 3.39 7.20
CA ALA A 61 17.91 2.11 6.52
C ALA A 61 18.75 2.27 5.24
N GLY A 62 18.96 3.49 4.77
CA GLY A 62 19.82 3.77 3.61
C GLY A 62 19.27 3.30 2.26
N ILE A 63 17.97 3.00 2.15
CA ILE A 63 17.33 2.62 0.89
C ILE A 63 17.25 3.82 -0.07
N ARG A 64 17.50 3.56 -1.34
CA ARG A 64 17.54 4.57 -2.42
C ARG A 64 16.57 4.25 -3.56
N GLN A 65 15.90 3.11 -3.50
CA GLN A 65 15.10 2.57 -4.58
C GLN A 65 13.79 2.03 -4.02
N PHE A 66 12.67 2.46 -4.59
CA PHE A 66 11.34 2.06 -4.15
C PHE A 66 10.53 1.54 -5.33
N LEU A 67 9.92 0.38 -5.16
CA LEU A 67 8.92 -0.18 -6.06
C LEU A 67 7.57 -0.15 -5.32
N ASP A 68 6.72 0.80 -5.68
CA ASP A 68 5.43 1.03 -5.03
C ASP A 68 4.28 0.51 -5.90
N ILE A 69 3.72 -0.64 -5.53
CA ILE A 69 2.67 -1.32 -6.30
C ILE A 69 1.33 -1.15 -5.61
N GLY A 70 0.34 -0.66 -6.37
CA GLY A 70 -0.93 -0.17 -5.85
C GLY A 70 -0.82 1.26 -5.34
N THR A 71 -0.07 2.13 -6.03
CA THR A 71 0.25 3.49 -5.56
C THR A 71 -0.99 4.36 -5.31
N GLY A 72 -2.09 4.07 -6.01
CA GLY A 72 -3.33 4.81 -5.92
C GLY A 72 -3.22 6.24 -6.48
N LEU A 73 -4.20 7.07 -6.16
CA LEU A 73 -4.22 8.44 -6.64
C LEU A 73 -3.22 9.30 -5.87
N PRO A 74 -2.49 10.21 -6.55
CA PRO A 74 -1.55 11.12 -5.88
C PRO A 74 -2.22 11.88 -4.74
N SER A 75 -1.49 11.99 -3.63
CA SER A 75 -1.90 12.76 -2.45
C SER A 75 -0.68 13.46 -1.85
N ALA A 76 -0.85 14.36 -0.89
CA ALA A 76 0.31 14.98 -0.25
C ALA A 76 1.20 13.93 0.42
N GLY A 77 2.52 14.04 0.25
CA GLY A 77 3.50 13.12 0.83
C GLY A 77 3.60 11.80 0.07
N ASN A 78 3.64 11.85 -1.27
CA ASN A 78 3.91 10.66 -2.08
C ASN A 78 5.29 10.07 -1.74
N VAL A 79 5.49 8.78 -2.00
CA VAL A 79 6.76 8.07 -1.67
C VAL A 79 8.00 8.83 -2.16
N HIS A 80 7.98 9.33 -3.41
CA HIS A 80 9.10 10.08 -3.96
C HIS A 80 9.33 11.43 -3.26
N GLU A 81 8.28 12.16 -2.93
CA GLU A 81 8.39 13.45 -2.21
C GLU A 81 9.06 13.25 -0.85
N VAL A 82 8.63 12.22 -0.10
CA VAL A 82 9.22 11.91 1.22
C VAL A 82 10.65 11.42 1.06
N ALA A 83 10.90 10.43 0.20
CA ALA A 83 12.23 9.86 0.00
C ALA A 83 13.25 10.90 -0.53
N GLN A 84 12.86 11.71 -1.51
CA GLN A 84 13.74 12.71 -2.14
C GLN A 84 13.99 13.92 -1.23
N SER A 85 13.07 14.24 -0.31
CA SER A 85 13.32 15.26 0.72
C SER A 85 14.45 14.88 1.69
N ILE A 86 14.70 13.58 1.87
CA ILE A 86 15.76 13.04 2.73
C ILE A 86 17.02 12.75 1.91
N GLU A 87 16.82 12.17 0.72
CA GLU A 87 17.87 11.74 -0.18
C GLU A 87 17.46 12.04 -1.63
N PRO A 88 17.93 13.17 -2.20
CA PRO A 88 17.50 13.65 -3.51
C PRO A 88 17.77 12.68 -4.67
N THR A 89 18.69 11.73 -4.50
CA THR A 89 19.02 10.73 -5.53
C THR A 89 18.07 9.52 -5.56
N SER A 90 17.09 9.47 -4.66
CA SER A 90 16.14 8.36 -4.56
C SER A 90 15.35 8.14 -5.85
N ARG A 91 15.16 6.88 -6.20
CA ARG A 91 14.49 6.42 -7.42
C ARG A 91 13.24 5.62 -7.09
N ILE A 92 12.13 5.94 -7.76
CA ILE A 92 10.83 5.36 -7.44
C ILE A 92 10.16 4.89 -8.73
N VAL A 93 9.69 3.64 -8.74
CA VAL A 93 8.78 3.14 -9.76
C VAL A 93 7.43 2.91 -9.10
N TYR A 94 6.42 3.58 -9.65
CA TYR A 94 5.03 3.45 -9.25
C TYR A 94 4.30 2.50 -10.18
N VAL A 95 3.43 1.65 -9.62
CA VAL A 95 2.63 0.70 -10.39
C VAL A 95 1.18 0.78 -9.93
N ASP A 96 0.24 0.91 -10.86
CA ASP A 96 -1.20 0.82 -10.57
C ASP A 96 -1.98 0.39 -11.82
N ASN A 97 -3.08 -0.33 -11.64
CA ASN A 97 -3.92 -0.80 -12.74
C ASN A 97 -5.05 0.17 -13.11
N ASP A 98 -5.32 1.20 -12.29
CA ASP A 98 -6.32 2.22 -12.61
C ASP A 98 -5.83 3.14 -13.73
N PRO A 99 -6.51 3.19 -14.89
CA PRO A 99 -6.18 4.16 -15.93
C PRO A 99 -6.30 5.63 -15.48
N VAL A 100 -7.08 5.92 -14.43
CA VAL A 100 -7.18 7.27 -13.85
C VAL A 100 -5.86 7.64 -13.19
N VAL A 101 -5.24 6.72 -12.45
CA VAL A 101 -3.96 6.98 -11.79
C VAL A 101 -2.88 7.37 -12.81
N LEU A 102 -2.79 6.68 -13.95
CA LEU A 102 -1.85 7.04 -15.02
C LEU A 102 -2.00 8.49 -15.51
N VAL A 103 -3.25 8.98 -15.63
CA VAL A 103 -3.52 10.36 -16.08
C VAL A 103 -2.98 11.37 -15.07
N HIS A 104 -3.17 11.14 -13.78
CA HIS A 104 -2.66 12.01 -12.72
C HIS A 104 -1.15 11.85 -12.50
N ALA A 105 -0.63 10.62 -12.63
CA ALA A 105 0.79 10.29 -12.47
C ALA A 105 1.67 11.11 -13.43
N ARG A 106 1.26 11.25 -14.69
CA ARG A 106 1.98 12.07 -15.68
C ARG A 106 2.08 13.54 -15.31
N ALA A 107 1.14 14.06 -14.52
CA ALA A 107 1.09 15.46 -14.11
C ALA A 107 1.78 15.71 -12.76
N LEU A 108 1.86 14.69 -11.89
CA LEU A 108 2.20 14.87 -10.47
C LEU A 108 3.48 14.13 -10.01
N LEU A 109 4.00 13.17 -10.78
CA LEU A 109 5.25 12.49 -10.44
C LEU A 109 6.49 13.28 -10.88
N THR A 110 6.55 14.55 -10.47
CA THR A 110 7.70 15.42 -10.76
C THR A 110 8.85 15.05 -9.82
N SER A 111 9.84 14.32 -10.34
CA SER A 111 11.05 13.99 -9.59
C SER A 111 11.94 15.21 -9.38
N GLU A 112 12.68 15.21 -8.26
CA GLU A 112 13.88 16.03 -8.12
C GLU A 112 14.89 15.74 -9.26
N PRO A 113 15.67 16.74 -9.74
CA PRO A 113 16.59 16.56 -10.87
C PRO A 113 17.66 15.48 -10.66
N ALA A 114 18.04 15.22 -9.41
CA ALA A 114 19.03 14.20 -9.04
C ALA A 114 18.43 12.78 -8.90
N GLY A 115 17.11 12.70 -8.76
CA GLY A 115 16.37 11.45 -8.57
C GLY A 115 15.75 10.94 -9.85
N ARG A 116 14.86 9.97 -9.74
CA ARG A 116 14.03 9.53 -10.85
C ARG A 116 12.69 8.97 -10.38
N THR A 117 11.64 9.29 -11.11
CA THR A 117 10.32 8.64 -10.97
C THR A 117 9.92 8.01 -12.30
N ALA A 118 9.25 6.88 -12.24
CA ALA A 118 8.58 6.28 -13.40
C ALA A 118 7.25 5.67 -12.96
N TYR A 119 6.40 5.38 -13.94
CA TYR A 119 5.08 4.79 -13.72
C TYR A 119 4.83 3.65 -14.70
N ILE A 120 4.33 2.53 -14.19
CA ILE A 120 3.92 1.36 -14.96
C ILE A 120 2.42 1.14 -14.74
N GLN A 121 1.65 1.06 -15.82
CA GLN A 121 0.26 0.62 -15.72
C GLN A 121 0.19 -0.90 -15.82
N ALA A 122 0.10 -1.59 -14.69
CA ALA A 122 0.07 -3.05 -14.64
C ALA A 122 -0.79 -3.56 -13.47
N ASP A 123 -1.23 -4.81 -13.60
CA ASP A 123 -2.01 -5.51 -12.57
C ASP A 123 -1.07 -6.32 -11.68
N LEU A 124 -1.19 -6.16 -10.36
CA LEU A 124 -0.38 -6.88 -9.37
C LEU A 124 -0.55 -8.41 -9.46
N ARG A 125 -1.67 -8.90 -10.01
CA ARG A 125 -1.90 -10.34 -10.24
C ARG A 125 -1.01 -10.91 -11.34
N ASP A 126 -0.28 -10.07 -12.07
CA ASP A 126 0.70 -10.47 -13.08
C ASP A 126 2.08 -9.85 -12.74
N PRO A 127 2.75 -10.34 -11.67
CA PRO A 127 4.00 -9.76 -11.21
C PRO A 127 5.10 -9.86 -12.27
N ASP A 128 5.08 -10.89 -13.12
CA ASP A 128 6.06 -11.09 -14.17
C ASP A 128 6.01 -9.94 -15.20
N LYS A 129 4.82 -9.41 -15.53
CA LYS A 129 4.70 -8.21 -16.37
C LYS A 129 5.30 -6.97 -15.73
N ILE A 130 5.15 -6.79 -14.42
CA ILE A 130 5.73 -5.66 -13.70
C ILE A 130 7.26 -5.76 -13.74
N LEU A 131 7.79 -6.95 -13.43
CA LEU A 131 9.23 -7.22 -13.37
C LEU A 131 9.91 -7.14 -14.74
N ALA A 132 9.18 -7.47 -15.82
CA ALA A 132 9.68 -7.40 -17.20
C ALA A 132 9.53 -6.01 -17.85
N ASP A 133 8.85 -5.06 -17.21
CA ASP A 133 8.60 -3.74 -17.80
C ASP A 133 9.91 -2.96 -17.96
N ALA A 134 10.10 -2.36 -19.14
CA ALA A 134 11.31 -1.63 -19.45
C ALA A 134 11.51 -0.38 -18.56
N GLU A 135 10.44 0.26 -18.07
CA GLU A 135 10.54 1.40 -17.16
C GLU A 135 11.10 0.99 -15.79
N LEU A 136 10.84 -0.23 -15.34
CA LEU A 136 11.41 -0.77 -14.10
C LEU A 136 12.94 -0.81 -14.23
N ALA A 137 13.45 -1.52 -15.24
CA ALA A 137 14.89 -1.70 -15.45
C ALA A 137 15.63 -0.40 -15.83
N ARG A 138 14.95 0.56 -16.47
CA ARG A 138 15.54 1.88 -16.73
C ARG A 138 15.69 2.68 -15.44
N THR A 139 14.78 2.52 -14.48
CA THR A 139 14.67 3.40 -13.31
C THR A 139 15.35 2.82 -12.09
N LEU A 140 15.13 1.53 -11.81
CA LEU A 140 15.73 0.82 -10.67
C LEU A 140 16.87 -0.09 -11.14
N ASP A 141 17.94 -0.07 -10.37
CA ASP A 141 19.04 -1.02 -10.44
C ASP A 141 18.72 -2.21 -9.52
N MET A 142 18.21 -3.29 -10.12
CA MET A 142 17.81 -4.52 -9.40
C MET A 142 18.99 -5.33 -8.85
N SER A 143 20.24 -4.87 -9.04
CA SER A 143 21.41 -5.43 -8.34
C SER A 143 21.65 -4.81 -6.96
N ARG A 144 20.94 -3.73 -6.63
CA ARG A 144 21.03 -2.99 -5.36
C ARG A 144 19.72 -3.07 -4.58
N PRO A 145 19.75 -2.93 -3.25
CA PRO A 145 18.54 -3.00 -2.42
C PRO A 145 17.39 -2.11 -2.91
N VAL A 146 16.18 -2.67 -2.88
CA VAL A 146 14.91 -2.00 -3.22
C VAL A 146 13.92 -2.18 -2.06
N ALA A 147 13.17 -1.14 -1.72
CA ALA A 147 11.98 -1.28 -0.88
C ALA A 147 10.76 -1.57 -1.77
N LEU A 148 10.22 -2.78 -1.67
CA LEU A 148 8.93 -3.15 -2.23
C LEU A 148 7.82 -2.69 -1.29
N MET A 149 6.96 -1.81 -1.76
CA MET A 149 5.83 -1.26 -1.04
C MET A 149 4.54 -1.88 -1.57
N LEU A 150 3.80 -2.56 -0.69
CA LEU A 150 2.48 -3.14 -0.91
C LEU A 150 1.51 -2.58 0.13
N VAL A 151 1.33 -1.25 0.08
CA VAL A 151 0.59 -0.49 1.09
C VAL A 151 -0.85 -0.28 0.64
N ALA A 152 -1.80 -0.73 1.46
CA ALA A 152 -3.23 -0.69 1.16
C ALA A 152 -3.65 -1.44 -0.13
N THR A 153 -2.96 -2.54 -0.47
CA THR A 153 -3.14 -3.24 -1.77
C THR A 153 -3.55 -4.70 -1.64
N MET A 154 -2.84 -5.50 -0.82
CA MET A 154 -2.98 -6.96 -0.83
C MET A 154 -4.34 -7.50 -0.36
N HIS A 155 -5.15 -6.67 0.27
CA HIS A 155 -6.51 -6.98 0.72
C HIS A 155 -7.50 -6.95 -0.45
N PHE A 156 -7.10 -6.45 -1.62
CA PHE A 156 -7.85 -6.60 -2.88
C PHE A 156 -7.49 -7.89 -3.64
N ILE A 157 -6.47 -8.62 -3.18
CA ILE A 157 -6.07 -9.91 -3.75
C ILE A 157 -6.69 -11.03 -2.91
N THR A 158 -7.76 -11.61 -3.45
CA THR A 158 -8.50 -12.73 -2.85
C THR A 158 -7.74 -14.05 -2.98
N ASP A 159 -8.12 -15.04 -2.17
CA ASP A 159 -7.33 -16.27 -2.02
C ASP A 159 -7.27 -17.12 -3.31
N ASP A 160 -8.22 -16.96 -4.23
CA ASP A 160 -8.25 -17.58 -5.56
C ASP A 160 -7.18 -17.06 -6.53
N HIS A 161 -6.50 -15.96 -6.17
CA HIS A 161 -5.39 -15.39 -6.92
C HIS A 161 -4.00 -15.76 -6.36
N ASP A 162 -3.94 -16.65 -5.36
CA ASP A 162 -2.69 -17.04 -4.66
C ASP A 162 -1.84 -15.83 -4.25
N PRO A 163 -2.31 -15.04 -3.27
CA PRO A 163 -1.64 -13.80 -2.86
C PRO A 163 -0.22 -14.04 -2.35
N TYR A 164 0.05 -15.22 -1.77
CA TYR A 164 1.36 -15.56 -1.23
C TYR A 164 2.38 -15.82 -2.35
N ASP A 165 1.98 -16.54 -3.42
CA ASP A 165 2.84 -16.74 -4.60
C ASP A 165 3.16 -15.40 -5.30
N ILE A 166 2.17 -14.50 -5.42
CA ILE A 166 2.39 -13.17 -6.01
C ILE A 166 3.50 -12.40 -5.26
N VAL A 167 3.41 -12.35 -3.92
CA VAL A 167 4.41 -11.66 -3.09
C VAL A 167 5.76 -12.38 -3.16
N ALA A 168 5.77 -13.72 -3.11
CA ALA A 168 6.99 -14.51 -3.21
C ALA A 168 7.74 -14.27 -4.55
N ARG A 169 7.01 -14.17 -5.67
CA ARG A 169 7.60 -13.85 -6.98
C ARG A 169 8.24 -12.47 -7.03
N LEU A 170 7.58 -11.47 -6.48
CA LEU A 170 8.13 -10.12 -6.40
C LEU A 170 9.39 -10.09 -5.53
N LEU A 171 9.37 -10.76 -4.38
CA LEU A 171 10.52 -10.87 -3.46
C LEU A 171 11.70 -11.60 -4.09
N ALA A 172 11.45 -12.66 -4.86
CA ALA A 172 12.49 -13.44 -5.52
C ALA A 172 13.32 -12.63 -6.54
N ALA A 173 12.78 -11.50 -7.03
CA ALA A 173 13.48 -10.58 -7.92
C ALA A 173 14.34 -9.54 -7.17
N LEU A 174 14.23 -9.46 -5.84
CA LEU A 174 14.92 -8.44 -5.04
C LEU A 174 16.23 -8.98 -4.46
N PRO A 175 17.33 -8.21 -4.51
CA PRO A 175 18.59 -8.62 -3.89
C PRO A 175 18.52 -8.56 -2.36
N SER A 176 19.41 -9.28 -1.68
CA SER A 176 19.64 -9.19 -0.23
C SER A 176 19.78 -7.74 0.24
N GLY A 177 19.23 -7.44 1.41
CA GLY A 177 19.14 -6.09 1.97
C GLY A 177 17.98 -5.24 1.45
N SER A 178 17.22 -5.75 0.47
CA SER A 178 15.92 -5.19 0.10
C SER A 178 14.91 -5.26 1.24
N HIS A 179 13.81 -4.54 1.14
CA HIS A 179 12.78 -4.51 2.17
C HIS A 179 11.40 -4.78 1.57
N LEU A 180 10.57 -5.49 2.32
CA LEU A 180 9.12 -5.55 2.11
C LEU A 180 8.43 -4.66 3.12
N VAL A 181 7.59 -3.75 2.65
CA VAL A 181 6.63 -3.00 3.45
C VAL A 181 5.24 -3.39 2.99
N MET A 182 4.40 -3.84 3.91
CA MET A 182 3.01 -4.17 3.58
C MET A 182 2.07 -3.66 4.66
N THR A 183 0.88 -3.23 4.24
CA THR A 183 -0.25 -3.01 5.15
C THR A 183 -1.46 -3.81 4.70
N HIS A 184 -2.33 -4.16 5.66
CA HIS A 184 -3.46 -5.01 5.39
C HIS A 184 -4.61 -4.80 6.38
N ALA A 185 -5.83 -4.62 5.88
CA ALA A 185 -7.02 -4.54 6.72
C ALA A 185 -7.26 -5.89 7.44
N THR A 186 -7.55 -5.85 8.74
CA THR A 186 -7.67 -7.06 9.56
C THR A 186 -9.09 -7.33 10.05
N LYS A 187 -9.40 -8.61 10.27
CA LYS A 187 -10.62 -9.06 10.95
C LYS A 187 -10.44 -9.30 12.45
N ASP A 188 -9.24 -9.10 13.00
CA ASP A 188 -8.89 -9.48 14.39
C ASP A 188 -9.72 -8.75 15.45
N HIS A 189 -10.25 -7.58 15.13
CA HIS A 189 -11.06 -6.75 16.03
C HIS A 189 -12.58 -6.92 15.83
N LEU A 190 -13.00 -7.83 14.94
CA LEU A 190 -14.40 -8.04 14.60
C LEU A 190 -14.95 -9.28 15.32
N THR A 191 -16.14 -9.15 15.87
CA THR A 191 -16.97 -10.31 16.20
C THR A 191 -17.34 -11.09 14.92
N ALA A 192 -17.81 -12.33 15.08
CA ALA A 192 -18.25 -13.14 13.93
C ALA A 192 -19.40 -12.48 13.13
N GLU A 193 -20.29 -11.77 13.82
CA GLU A 193 -21.39 -11.03 13.20
C GLU A 193 -20.89 -9.81 12.41
N GLU A 194 -20.02 -9.00 13.02
CA GLU A 194 -19.41 -7.83 12.35
C GLU A 194 -18.54 -8.25 11.15
N TYR A 195 -17.84 -9.38 11.26
CA TYR A 195 -17.08 -9.94 10.14
C TYR A 195 -18.00 -10.38 9.00
N ALA A 196 -19.09 -11.10 9.28
CA ALA A 196 -20.06 -11.50 8.27
C ALA A 196 -20.70 -10.27 7.60
N TYR A 197 -21.06 -9.26 8.38
CA TYR A 197 -21.60 -8.01 7.86
C TYR A 197 -20.57 -7.25 7.01
N SER A 198 -19.30 -7.23 7.41
CA SER A 198 -18.22 -6.64 6.62
C SER A 198 -18.00 -7.37 5.30
N VAL A 199 -18.10 -8.70 5.27
CA VAL A 199 -18.02 -9.49 4.02
C VAL A 199 -19.17 -9.11 3.09
N GLU A 200 -20.42 -9.10 3.58
CA GLU A 200 -21.60 -8.71 2.79
C GLU A 200 -21.46 -7.27 2.25
N ALA A 201 -21.01 -6.33 3.08
CA ALA A 201 -20.77 -4.95 2.66
C ALA A 201 -19.71 -4.86 1.55
N ASN A 202 -18.62 -5.62 1.64
CA ASN A 202 -17.59 -5.63 0.60
C ASN A 202 -18.09 -6.24 -0.71
N GLU A 203 -18.88 -7.32 -0.66
CA GLU A 203 -19.53 -7.90 -1.84
C GLU A 203 -20.45 -6.89 -2.53
N ARG A 204 -21.32 -6.22 -1.76
CA ARG A 204 -22.22 -5.17 -2.27
C ARG A 204 -21.46 -3.94 -2.79
N SER A 205 -20.25 -3.68 -2.29
CA SER A 205 -19.42 -2.56 -2.73
C SER A 205 -18.92 -2.72 -4.17
N GLY A 206 -18.97 -3.93 -4.75
CA GLY A 206 -18.57 -4.22 -6.12
C GLY A 206 -17.06 -4.30 -6.34
N VAL A 207 -16.27 -4.33 -5.27
CA VAL A 207 -14.80 -4.44 -5.31
C VAL A 207 -14.38 -5.66 -4.48
N PRO A 208 -13.64 -6.64 -5.07
CA PRO A 208 -13.14 -7.79 -4.34
C PRO A 208 -12.32 -7.37 -3.12
N PHE A 209 -12.56 -8.00 -1.97
CA PHE A 209 -11.87 -7.66 -0.74
C PHE A 209 -11.78 -8.86 0.20
N ARG A 210 -10.60 -9.09 0.78
CA ARG A 210 -10.34 -10.14 1.76
C ARG A 210 -9.66 -9.52 2.97
N LEU A 211 -10.38 -9.43 4.09
CA LEU A 211 -9.79 -9.18 5.40
C LEU A 211 -8.97 -10.40 5.81
N ARG A 212 -7.81 -10.24 6.43
CA ARG A 212 -6.98 -11.35 6.93
C ARG A 212 -6.78 -11.22 8.43
N SER A 213 -6.60 -12.33 9.15
CA SER A 213 -6.11 -12.26 10.53
C SER A 213 -4.63 -11.89 10.55
N ARG A 214 -4.12 -11.53 11.74
CA ARG A 214 -2.68 -11.36 11.97
C ARG A 214 -1.87 -12.55 11.48
N ASP A 215 -2.27 -13.79 11.81
CA ASP A 215 -1.53 -14.99 11.40
C ASP A 215 -1.51 -15.17 9.87
N GLU A 216 -2.64 -14.95 9.20
CA GLU A 216 -2.73 -14.99 7.74
C GLU A 216 -1.84 -13.92 7.09
N PHE A 217 -1.76 -12.73 7.71
CA PHE A 217 -0.90 -11.63 7.25
C PHE A 217 0.60 -11.88 7.52
N THR A 218 0.95 -12.45 8.68
CA THR A 218 2.34 -12.76 9.04
C THR A 218 2.99 -13.70 8.03
N ARG A 219 2.23 -14.63 7.45
CA ARG A 219 2.72 -15.58 6.44
C ARG A 219 3.31 -14.92 5.18
N PHE A 220 2.95 -13.68 4.85
CA PHE A 220 3.59 -12.94 3.73
C PHE A 220 5.07 -12.67 3.96
N PHE A 221 5.54 -12.79 5.20
CA PHE A 221 6.90 -12.47 5.62
C PHE A 221 7.73 -13.72 5.94
N ASP A 222 7.24 -14.92 5.60
CA ASP A 222 7.97 -16.16 5.80
C ASP A 222 9.34 -16.11 5.11
N GLY A 223 10.40 -16.39 5.86
CA GLY A 223 11.78 -16.33 5.37
C GLY A 223 12.40 -14.93 5.32
N LEU A 224 11.70 -13.89 5.77
CA LEU A 224 12.22 -12.52 5.90
C LEU A 224 12.60 -12.17 7.34
N GLU A 225 13.46 -11.17 7.51
CA GLU A 225 13.83 -10.61 8.81
C GLU A 225 12.86 -9.49 9.19
N LEU A 226 11.83 -9.78 9.99
CA LEU A 226 10.91 -8.76 10.50
C LEU A 226 11.65 -7.72 11.36
N LEU A 227 11.52 -6.45 11.02
CA LEU A 227 12.05 -5.35 11.83
C LEU A 227 11.16 -5.11 13.05
N PRO A 228 11.72 -4.76 14.22
CA PRO A 228 10.92 -4.37 15.38
C PRO A 228 9.91 -3.25 15.05
N PRO A 229 8.67 -3.32 15.55
CA PRO A 229 8.13 -4.29 16.53
C PRO A 229 7.60 -5.60 15.90
N GLY A 230 7.85 -5.87 14.62
CA GLY A 230 7.28 -6.99 13.88
C GLY A 230 5.95 -6.62 13.23
N VAL A 231 5.04 -7.59 13.15
CA VAL A 231 3.66 -7.36 12.68
C VAL A 231 2.88 -6.62 13.77
N THR A 232 2.32 -5.46 13.45
CA THR A 232 1.61 -4.60 14.41
C THR A 232 0.56 -3.70 13.73
N SER A 233 -0.18 -2.87 14.47
CA SER A 233 -1.05 -1.85 13.88
C SER A 233 -0.25 -0.71 13.24
N VAL A 234 -0.77 -0.12 12.14
CA VAL A 234 -0.15 1.04 11.50
C VAL A 234 0.06 2.22 12.45
N VAL A 235 -0.69 2.35 13.55
CA VAL A 235 -0.50 3.43 14.53
C VAL A 235 0.55 3.13 15.61
N GLU A 236 1.00 1.88 15.70
CA GLU A 236 1.98 1.43 16.69
C GLU A 236 3.38 1.28 16.09
N TRP A 237 3.50 1.28 14.76
CA TRP A 237 4.80 1.22 14.10
C TRP A 237 5.50 2.58 14.14
N ARG A 238 6.57 2.67 14.93
CA ARG A 238 7.41 3.86 15.15
C ARG A 238 6.58 5.15 15.27
N PRO A 239 5.70 5.25 16.28
CA PRO A 239 4.79 6.37 16.42
C PRO A 239 5.53 7.68 16.71
N GLU A 240 5.02 8.79 16.18
CA GLU A 240 5.55 10.14 16.40
C GLU A 240 4.83 10.89 17.54
N VAL A 241 3.73 10.32 18.05
CA VAL A 241 2.91 10.90 19.13
C VAL A 241 2.84 9.95 20.34
N PRO A 242 2.59 10.48 21.56
CA PRO A 242 2.33 9.67 22.76
C PRO A 242 1.18 8.67 22.57
N GLU A 243 1.13 7.62 23.39
CA GLU A 243 0.12 6.56 23.27
C GLU A 243 -1.31 7.09 23.47
N GLU A 244 -1.47 8.05 24.37
CA GLU A 244 -2.75 8.64 24.75
C GLU A 244 -3.40 9.48 23.62
N GLU A 245 -2.59 9.90 22.64
CA GLU A 245 -3.04 10.69 21.49
C GLU A 245 -3.31 9.83 20.25
N ARG A 246 -3.02 8.52 20.31
CA ARG A 246 -3.23 7.60 19.19
C ARG A 246 -4.69 7.15 19.14
N PRO A 247 -5.26 6.98 17.93
CA PRO A 247 -6.53 6.29 17.81
C PRO A 247 -6.39 4.82 18.22
N SER A 248 -7.49 4.20 18.61
CA SER A 248 -7.50 2.79 19.01
C SER A 248 -7.11 1.89 17.83
N VAL A 249 -6.49 0.75 18.12
CA VAL A 249 -6.12 -0.21 17.07
C VAL A 249 -7.36 -0.83 16.42
N GLU A 250 -8.45 -0.95 17.16
CA GLU A 250 -9.76 -1.39 16.68
C GLU A 250 -10.35 -0.42 15.67
N ASP A 251 -10.35 0.89 15.96
CA ASP A 251 -10.89 1.90 15.04
C ASP A 251 -10.06 2.02 13.76
N VAL A 252 -8.77 1.67 13.81
CA VAL A 252 -7.87 1.69 12.65
C VAL A 252 -7.93 0.38 11.88
N SER A 253 -7.98 -0.77 12.54
CA SER A 253 -8.07 -2.14 11.96
C SER A 253 -7.18 -2.37 10.73
N MET A 254 -5.94 -1.87 10.78
CA MET A 254 -4.96 -1.96 9.69
C MET A 254 -3.62 -2.45 10.25
N LEU A 255 -3.23 -3.66 9.88
CA LEU A 255 -1.92 -4.22 10.21
C LEU A 255 -0.86 -3.65 9.28
N CYS A 256 0.38 -3.64 9.76
CA CYS A 256 1.57 -3.37 8.98
C CYS A 256 2.73 -4.26 9.43
N ALA A 257 3.69 -4.43 8.53
CA ALA A 257 5.01 -4.93 8.87
C ALA A 257 6.05 -4.41 7.87
N VAL A 258 7.29 -4.35 8.36
CA VAL A 258 8.48 -4.07 7.58
C VAL A 258 9.45 -5.20 7.81
N ALA A 259 9.91 -5.84 6.74
CA ALA A 259 10.88 -6.91 6.82
C ALA A 259 12.02 -6.69 5.84
N ARG A 260 13.20 -7.17 6.20
CA ARG A 260 14.39 -7.16 5.36
C ARG A 260 14.54 -8.52 4.66
N VAL A 261 14.91 -8.48 3.39
CA VAL A 261 15.29 -9.66 2.61
C VAL A 261 16.71 -10.07 3.03
N PRO A 262 16.93 -11.31 3.52
CA PRO A 262 18.24 -11.81 3.94
C PRO A 262 19.30 -11.75 2.84
#